data_AF-A0A6H3FAV4-F1
#
_entry.id   AF-A0A6H3FAV4-F1
#
_cell.length_a   1.000
_cell.length_b   1.000
_cell.length_c   1.000
_cell.angle_alpha   90.00
_cell.angle_beta   90.00
_cell.angle_gamma   90.00
#
_symmetry.space_group_name_H-M   'P 1'
#
loop_
_entity.id
_entity.type
_entity.pdbx_description
1 polymer ?
#
loop_
_entity_poly.entity_id
_entity_poly.type
_entity_poly.pdbx_seq_one_letter_code
_entity_poly.pdbx_strand_id
1 'polypeptide(L)'
;MPQEQEQFQKTVDQVLEAVMFENWLRFYFISEKPDAPAHEDGEAPLFMAVPVKGMERISELYPHLLPLADAMNGKEVDFETSRQAVCHFVLEQMDGKTIPRDTAGMIFGSTAFQVRLQLFNAWVQMHESQLDQAFLDFGAWRKLFTEWTATPAARELGEKLSISIQSGAATPPKTTVQ
;
A
#
# COMPACT_ATOMS: atom_id res chain seq x y z
N MET A 1 -8.72 4.76 26.08
CA MET A 1 -7.59 5.38 26.81
C MET A 1 -6.53 5.86 25.81
N PRO A 2 -5.66 6.85 26.13
CA PRO A 2 -4.67 7.38 25.18
C PRO A 2 -3.72 6.32 24.58
N GLN A 3 -3.33 5.31 25.37
CA GLN A 3 -2.44 4.22 24.94
C GLN A 3 -3.05 3.31 23.85
N GLU A 4 -4.35 3.02 23.93
CA GLU A 4 -5.03 2.18 22.94
C GLU A 4 -5.12 2.89 21.59
N GLN A 5 -5.31 4.20 21.61
CA GLN A 5 -5.36 5.03 20.40
C GLN A 5 -3.98 5.12 19.73
N GLU A 6 -2.91 5.28 20.51
CA GLU A 6 -1.53 5.28 20.01
C GLU A 6 -1.17 3.93 19.38
N GLN A 7 -1.51 2.83 20.06
CA GLN A 7 -1.29 1.47 19.54
C GLN A 7 -2.07 1.23 18.24
N PHE A 8 -3.30 1.73 18.15
CA PHE A 8 -4.10 1.65 16.93
C PHE A 8 -3.46 2.45 15.77
N GLN A 9 -3.02 3.68 16.01
CA GLN A 9 -2.35 4.48 14.97
C GLN A 9 -1.05 3.81 14.48
N LYS A 10 -0.24 3.29 15.40
CA LYS A 10 0.95 2.52 15.04
C LYS A 10 0.62 1.31 14.16
N THR A 11 -0.47 0.63 14.46
CA THR A 11 -0.93 -0.53 13.69
C THR A 11 -1.38 -0.11 12.29
N VAL A 12 -2.11 1.00 12.16
CA VAL A 12 -2.47 1.60 10.86
C VAL A 12 -1.22 1.93 10.06
N ASP A 13 -0.20 2.52 10.68
CA ASP A 13 1.06 2.87 10.04
C ASP A 13 1.82 1.63 9.52
N GLN A 14 1.85 0.55 10.30
CA GLN A 14 2.49 -0.71 9.89
C GLN A 14 1.78 -1.38 8.70
N VAL A 15 0.44 -1.38 8.69
CA VAL A 15 -0.32 -1.93 7.55
C VAL A 15 -0.15 -1.04 6.32
N LEU A 16 -0.12 0.29 6.49
CA LEU A 16 0.15 1.22 5.40
C LEU A 16 1.56 1.02 4.84
N GLU A 17 2.56 0.77 5.68
CA GLU A 17 3.93 0.50 5.24
C GLU A 17 4.00 -0.69 4.26
N ALA A 18 3.25 -1.76 4.52
CA ALA A 18 3.17 -2.90 3.60
C ALA A 18 2.58 -2.50 2.23
N VAL A 19 1.54 -1.66 2.21
CA VAL A 19 0.97 -1.13 0.95
C VAL A 19 1.98 -0.23 0.23
N MET A 20 2.66 0.65 0.96
CA MET A 20 3.67 1.54 0.38
C MET A 20 4.83 0.74 -0.22
N PHE A 21 5.25 -0.33 0.45
CA PHE A 21 6.33 -1.20 -0.01
C PHE A 21 5.95 -1.97 -1.26
N GLU A 22 4.73 -2.53 -1.30
CA GLU A 22 4.20 -3.18 -2.50
C GLU A 22 4.14 -2.20 -3.69
N ASN A 23 3.69 -0.96 -3.44
CA ASN A 23 3.64 0.06 -4.48
C ASN A 23 5.05 0.45 -4.99
N TRP A 24 6.01 0.61 -4.07
CA TRP A 24 7.41 0.82 -4.42
C TRP A 24 8.00 -0.31 -5.25
N LEU A 25 7.67 -1.57 -4.91
CA LEU A 25 8.10 -2.73 -5.69
C LEU A 25 7.58 -2.64 -7.13
N ARG A 26 6.29 -2.35 -7.28
CA ARG A 26 5.68 -2.21 -8.61
C ARG A 26 6.25 -1.05 -9.39
N PHE A 27 6.57 0.05 -8.73
CA PHE A 27 7.08 1.23 -9.40
C PHE A 27 8.45 1.00 -10.04
N TYR A 28 9.34 0.24 -9.38
CA TYR A 28 10.73 0.09 -9.85
C TYR A 28 11.10 -1.28 -10.43
N PHE A 29 10.31 -2.33 -10.18
CA PHE A 29 10.69 -3.69 -10.53
C PHE A 29 9.69 -4.42 -11.42
N ILE A 30 8.72 -3.74 -12.01
CA ILE A 30 7.89 -4.36 -13.06
C ILE A 30 8.66 -4.46 -14.37
N SER A 31 8.47 -5.57 -15.08
CA SER A 31 9.08 -5.81 -16.38
C SER A 31 8.15 -6.68 -17.22
N GLU A 32 8.09 -6.40 -18.52
CA GLU A 32 7.46 -7.29 -19.49
C GLU A 32 8.26 -8.59 -19.62
N LYS A 33 7.58 -9.74 -19.71
CA LYS A 33 8.22 -10.99 -20.10
C LYS A 33 8.13 -11.13 -21.62
N PRO A 34 9.26 -11.17 -22.36
CA PRO A 34 9.25 -11.23 -23.82
C PRO A 34 8.47 -12.41 -24.41
N ASP A 35 8.42 -13.53 -23.67
CA ASP A 35 7.82 -14.79 -24.13
C ASP A 35 6.42 -15.05 -23.55
N ALA A 36 5.85 -14.11 -22.79
CA ALA A 36 4.52 -14.29 -22.21
C ALA A 36 3.45 -13.95 -23.25
N PRO A 37 2.39 -14.79 -23.39
CA PRO A 37 1.28 -14.47 -24.27
C PRO A 37 0.61 -13.17 -23.80
N ALA A 38 0.35 -12.26 -24.74
CA ALA A 38 -0.43 -11.06 -24.47
C ALA A 38 -1.81 -11.42 -23.92
N HIS A 39 -2.39 -10.53 -23.11
CA HIS A 39 -3.77 -10.66 -22.69
C HIS A 39 -4.73 -10.59 -23.90
N GLU A 40 -6.00 -10.95 -23.69
CA GLU A 40 -7.05 -10.86 -24.70
C GLU A 40 -7.17 -9.44 -25.31
N ASP A 41 -6.75 -8.44 -24.54
CA ASP A 41 -6.77 -7.02 -24.87
C ASP A 41 -5.54 -6.57 -25.69
N GLY A 42 -4.58 -7.46 -25.93
CA GLY A 42 -3.36 -7.22 -26.70
C GLY A 42 -2.19 -6.61 -25.93
N GLU A 43 -2.37 -6.30 -24.63
CA GLU A 43 -1.30 -5.81 -23.77
C GLU A 43 -0.41 -6.93 -23.24
N ALA A 44 0.90 -6.66 -23.15
CA ALA A 44 1.86 -7.61 -22.60
C ALA A 44 1.72 -7.67 -21.07
N PRO A 45 1.64 -8.87 -20.46
CA PRO A 45 1.61 -9.02 -19.01
C PRO A 45 2.88 -8.46 -18.37
N LEU A 46 2.70 -7.67 -17.32
CA LEU A 46 3.77 -7.14 -16.49
C LEU A 46 4.03 -8.07 -15.32
N PHE A 47 5.31 -8.31 -15.02
CA PHE A 47 5.72 -9.18 -13.93
C PHE A 47 6.65 -8.47 -12.97
N MET A 48 6.57 -8.84 -11.70
CA MET A 48 7.55 -8.44 -10.71
C MET A 48 8.89 -9.13 -11.01
N ALA A 49 9.95 -8.35 -11.13
CA ALA A 49 11.29 -8.79 -11.47
C ALA A 49 12.33 -8.12 -10.57
N VAL A 50 12.28 -8.41 -9.27
CA VAL A 50 13.26 -7.89 -8.31
C VAL A 50 14.59 -8.64 -8.52
N PRO A 51 15.70 -7.96 -8.86
CA PRO A 51 16.98 -8.61 -9.07
C PRO A 51 17.53 -9.17 -7.75
N VAL A 52 18.40 -10.18 -7.82
CA VAL A 52 18.99 -10.84 -6.63
C VAL A 52 19.59 -9.84 -5.64
N LYS A 53 20.39 -8.89 -6.13
CA LYS A 53 20.96 -7.82 -5.28
C LYS A 53 19.90 -6.93 -4.63
N GLY A 54 18.76 -6.72 -5.29
CA GLY A 54 17.61 -6.01 -4.73
C GLY A 54 16.99 -6.80 -3.59
N MET A 55 16.79 -8.11 -3.77
CA MET A 55 16.28 -9.01 -2.72
C MET A 55 17.23 -9.07 -1.51
N GLU A 56 18.55 -9.19 -1.74
CA GLU A 56 19.57 -9.12 -0.69
C GLU A 56 19.45 -7.82 0.10
N ARG A 57 19.34 -6.68 -0.60
CA ARG A 57 19.22 -5.38 0.05
C ARG A 57 17.94 -5.22 0.86
N ILE A 58 16.82 -5.74 0.35
CA ILE A 58 15.55 -5.78 1.07
C ILE A 58 15.70 -6.64 2.34
N SER A 59 16.37 -7.78 2.27
CA SER A 59 16.59 -8.65 3.42
C SER A 59 17.42 -7.97 4.52
N GLU A 60 18.38 -7.13 4.16
CA GLU A 60 19.20 -6.38 5.10
C GLU A 60 18.45 -5.22 5.75
N LEU A 61 17.74 -4.41 4.95
CA LEU A 61 17.15 -3.16 5.40
C LEU A 61 15.73 -3.32 5.96
N TYR A 62 14.96 -4.22 5.36
CA TYR A 62 13.54 -4.43 5.65
C TYR A 62 13.23 -5.93 5.80
N PRO A 63 13.91 -6.64 6.71
CA PRO A 63 13.73 -8.09 6.86
C PRO A 63 12.27 -8.50 7.14
N HIS A 64 11.50 -7.63 7.78
CA HIS A 64 10.08 -7.85 8.06
C HIS A 64 9.17 -7.73 6.83
N LEU A 65 9.61 -7.03 5.77
CA LEU A 65 8.88 -6.88 4.50
C LEU A 65 9.35 -7.87 3.42
N LEU A 66 10.47 -8.56 3.64
CA LEU A 66 11.01 -9.56 2.72
C LEU A 66 9.96 -10.60 2.27
N PRO A 67 9.10 -11.16 3.15
CA PRO A 67 8.07 -12.10 2.71
C PRO A 67 7.11 -11.54 1.66
N LEU A 68 6.83 -10.23 1.69
CA LEU A 68 5.99 -9.58 0.67
C LEU A 68 6.72 -9.46 -0.66
N ALA A 69 8.01 -9.12 -0.65
CA ALA A 69 8.83 -9.11 -1.87
C ALA A 69 8.95 -10.51 -2.48
N ASP A 70 9.21 -11.54 -1.67
CA ASP A 70 9.25 -12.94 -2.11
C ASP A 70 7.92 -13.40 -2.68
N ALA A 71 6.81 -13.04 -2.01
CA ALA A 71 5.47 -13.40 -2.47
C ALA A 71 5.10 -12.74 -3.80
N MET A 72 5.67 -11.58 -4.13
CA MET A 72 5.40 -10.88 -5.38
C MET A 72 6.37 -11.28 -6.50
N ASN A 73 7.64 -11.56 -6.18
CA ASN A 73 8.67 -11.73 -7.19
C ASN A 73 8.35 -12.87 -8.17
N GLY A 74 8.48 -12.59 -9.47
CA GLY A 74 8.16 -13.50 -10.56
C GLY A 74 6.66 -13.64 -10.91
N LYS A 75 5.76 -13.09 -10.09
CA LYS A 75 4.31 -13.08 -10.35
C LYS A 75 3.91 -11.94 -11.27
N GLU A 76 2.80 -12.16 -11.95
CA GLU A 76 2.13 -11.13 -12.75
C GLU A 76 1.62 -10.02 -11.82
N VAL A 77 1.67 -8.79 -12.30
CA VAL A 77 1.28 -7.61 -11.55
C VAL A 77 0.00 -7.05 -12.14
N ASP A 78 -1.10 -7.38 -11.49
CA ASP A 78 -2.40 -6.78 -11.71
C ASP A 78 -2.98 -6.29 -10.37
N PHE A 79 -4.13 -5.60 -10.45
CA PHE A 79 -4.79 -5.04 -9.26
C PHE A 79 -5.11 -6.11 -8.21
N GLU A 80 -5.61 -7.28 -8.63
CA GLU A 80 -6.03 -8.34 -7.72
C GLU A 80 -4.84 -9.00 -7.04
N THR A 81 -3.76 -9.27 -7.77
CA THR A 81 -2.53 -9.87 -7.24
C THR A 81 -1.87 -8.96 -6.22
N SER A 82 -1.75 -7.66 -6.53
CA SER A 82 -1.25 -6.65 -5.58
C SER A 82 -2.07 -6.60 -4.30
N ARG A 83 -3.41 -6.55 -4.43
CA ARG A 83 -4.32 -6.52 -3.29
C ARG A 83 -4.18 -7.78 -2.44
N GLN A 84 -4.18 -8.96 -3.07
CA GLN A 84 -4.07 -10.24 -2.39
C GLN A 84 -2.72 -10.39 -1.69
N ALA A 85 -1.62 -9.96 -2.30
CA ALA A 85 -0.29 -10.05 -1.70
C ALA A 85 -0.19 -9.25 -0.41
N VAL A 86 -0.69 -8.00 -0.39
CA VAL A 86 -0.72 -7.19 0.84
C VAL A 86 -1.64 -7.82 1.89
N CYS A 87 -2.85 -8.24 1.51
CA CYS A 87 -3.79 -8.85 2.46
C CYS A 87 -3.23 -10.14 3.07
N HIS A 88 -2.67 -11.04 2.27
CA HIS A 88 -2.01 -12.25 2.75
C HIS A 88 -0.83 -11.94 3.65
N PHE A 89 0.03 -10.99 3.27
CA PHE A 89 1.15 -10.58 4.11
C PHE A 89 0.69 -10.08 5.48
N VAL A 90 -0.33 -9.21 5.53
CA VAL A 90 -0.86 -8.70 6.81
C VAL A 90 -1.43 -9.84 7.66
N LEU A 91 -2.19 -10.75 7.06
CA LEU A 91 -2.76 -11.89 7.79
C LEU A 91 -1.69 -12.88 8.28
N GLU A 92 -0.68 -13.19 7.48
CA GLU A 92 0.31 -14.21 7.82
C GLU A 92 1.46 -13.68 8.68
N GLN A 93 1.87 -12.44 8.44
CA GLN A 93 3.09 -11.87 9.04
C GLN A 93 2.81 -10.89 10.17
N MET A 94 1.62 -10.29 10.22
CA MET A 94 1.29 -9.29 11.22
C MET A 94 0.24 -9.78 12.21
N ASP A 95 -0.82 -10.45 11.74
CA ASP A 95 -1.96 -10.84 12.59
C ASP A 95 -1.56 -11.82 13.69
N GLY A 96 -1.82 -11.45 14.95
CA GLY A 96 -1.42 -12.21 16.13
C GLY A 96 0.10 -12.20 16.43
N LYS A 97 0.90 -11.48 15.65
CA LYS A 97 2.36 -11.30 15.85
C LYS A 97 2.71 -9.88 16.25
N THR A 98 2.47 -8.92 15.35
CA THR A 98 2.76 -7.50 15.54
C THR A 98 1.48 -6.67 15.74
N ILE A 99 0.35 -7.16 15.24
CA ILE A 99 -0.98 -6.57 15.46
C ILE A 99 -1.85 -7.55 16.25
N PRO A 100 -2.84 -7.07 17.04
CA PRO A 100 -3.74 -7.95 17.77
C PRO A 100 -4.49 -8.89 16.82
N ARG A 101 -4.69 -10.14 17.24
CA ARG A 101 -5.32 -11.17 16.42
C ARG A 101 -6.73 -10.75 15.97
N ASP A 102 -7.09 -11.09 14.73
CA ASP A 102 -8.40 -10.87 14.12
C ASP A 102 -8.78 -9.37 13.97
N THR A 103 -7.78 -8.46 14.02
CA THR A 103 -8.01 -7.01 13.86
C THR A 103 -7.70 -6.45 12.47
N ALA A 104 -7.05 -7.24 11.60
CA ALA A 104 -6.67 -6.80 10.25
C ALA A 104 -7.85 -6.22 9.46
N GLY A 105 -9.01 -6.90 9.45
CA GLY A 105 -10.20 -6.43 8.77
C GLY A 105 -10.75 -5.11 9.32
N MET A 106 -10.71 -4.92 10.65
CA MET A 106 -11.09 -3.67 11.29
C MET A 106 -10.16 -2.52 10.89
N ILE A 107 -8.86 -2.78 10.77
CA ILE A 107 -7.87 -1.77 10.36
C ILE A 107 -8.13 -1.35 8.92
N PHE A 108 -8.25 -2.31 7.99
CA PHE A 108 -8.54 -2.02 6.58
C PHE A 108 -9.85 -1.24 6.41
N GLY A 109 -10.88 -1.57 7.18
CA GLY A 109 -12.17 -0.87 7.15
C GLY A 109 -12.19 0.49 7.88
N SER A 110 -11.13 0.84 8.60
CA SER A 110 -11.13 2.06 9.42
C SER A 110 -10.95 3.33 8.58
N THR A 111 -11.65 4.40 8.95
CA THR A 111 -11.47 5.72 8.32
C THR A 111 -10.02 6.20 8.41
N ALA A 112 -9.33 5.90 9.51
CA ALA A 112 -7.93 6.29 9.70
C ALA A 112 -7.02 5.67 8.62
N PHE A 113 -7.16 4.36 8.37
CA PHE A 113 -6.41 3.68 7.32
C PHE A 113 -6.81 4.17 5.93
N GLN A 114 -8.12 4.31 5.65
CA GLN A 114 -8.61 4.75 4.35
C GLN A 114 -8.11 6.16 3.99
N VAL A 115 -8.12 7.11 4.94
CA VAL A 115 -7.56 8.46 4.72
C VAL A 115 -6.06 8.38 4.41
N ARG A 116 -5.29 7.61 5.19
CA ARG A 116 -3.84 7.46 4.98
C ARG A 116 -3.50 6.81 3.64
N LEU A 117 -4.26 5.79 3.24
CA LEU A 117 -4.13 5.12 1.94
C LEU A 117 -4.41 6.10 0.79
N GLN A 118 -5.49 6.88 0.87
CA GLN A 118 -5.82 7.87 -0.15
C GLN A 118 -4.78 9.00 -0.23
N LEU A 119 -4.26 9.46 0.90
CA LEU A 119 -3.15 10.42 0.94
C LEU A 119 -1.89 9.87 0.27
N PHE A 120 -1.56 8.60 0.52
CA PHE A 120 -0.42 7.96 -0.14
C PHE A 120 -0.63 7.85 -1.66
N ASN A 121 -1.80 7.40 -2.11
CA ASN A 121 -2.10 7.31 -3.54
C ASN A 121 -2.04 8.68 -4.23
N ALA A 122 -2.58 9.72 -3.59
CA ALA A 122 -2.48 11.09 -4.09
C ALA A 122 -1.02 11.56 -4.15
N TRP A 123 -0.22 11.26 -3.13
CA TRP A 123 1.20 11.60 -3.10
C TRP A 123 1.97 10.93 -4.25
N VAL A 124 1.76 9.63 -4.50
CA VAL A 124 2.40 8.90 -5.61
C VAL A 124 2.04 9.55 -6.94
N GLN A 125 0.75 9.83 -7.18
CA GLN A 125 0.29 10.47 -8.42
C GLN A 125 0.89 11.88 -8.61
N MET A 126 0.97 12.67 -7.55
CA MET A 126 1.51 14.04 -7.61
C MET A 126 3.02 14.06 -7.86
N HIS A 127 3.76 13.06 -7.38
CA HIS A 127 5.22 13.02 -7.44
C HIS A 127 5.74 12.00 -8.46
N GLU A 128 4.88 11.34 -9.24
CA GLU A 128 5.24 10.29 -10.20
C GLU A 128 6.39 10.71 -11.11
N SER A 129 6.32 11.91 -11.71
CA SER A 129 7.37 12.44 -12.58
C SER A 129 8.71 12.69 -11.88
N GLN A 130 8.70 12.92 -10.57
CA GLN A 130 9.92 13.03 -9.77
C GLN A 130 10.44 11.64 -9.37
N LEU A 131 9.55 10.71 -9.04
CA LEU A 131 9.90 9.33 -8.66
C LEU A 131 10.48 8.55 -9.84
N ASP A 132 10.08 8.89 -11.07
CA ASP A 132 10.53 8.28 -12.33
C ASP A 132 11.93 8.77 -12.76
N GLN A 133 12.36 9.96 -12.33
CA GLN A 133 13.66 10.53 -12.73
C GLN A 133 14.87 9.74 -12.23
N ALA A 134 14.75 9.10 -11.08
CA ALA A 134 15.82 8.33 -10.48
C ALA A 134 15.27 7.24 -9.57
N PHE A 135 16.03 6.15 -9.48
CA PHE A 135 15.75 5.11 -8.49
C PHE A 135 15.89 5.69 -7.06
N LEU A 136 14.84 5.58 -6.27
CA LEU A 136 14.82 5.92 -4.85
C LEU A 136 14.57 4.66 -4.03
N ASP A 137 15.36 4.44 -2.99
CA ASP A 137 15.09 3.33 -2.07
C ASP A 137 13.79 3.56 -1.27
N PHE A 138 13.25 2.48 -0.72
CA PHE A 138 12.00 2.53 0.03
C PHE A 138 12.06 3.45 1.27
N GLY A 139 13.25 3.61 1.88
CA GLY A 139 13.47 4.56 2.97
C GLY A 139 13.28 6.00 2.52
N ALA A 140 13.80 6.35 1.34
CA ALA A 140 13.60 7.66 0.74
C ALA A 140 12.12 7.92 0.42
N TRP A 141 11.38 6.93 -0.11
CA TRP A 141 9.93 7.04 -0.32
C TRP A 141 9.17 7.36 0.97
N ARG A 142 9.42 6.58 2.05
CA ARG A 142 8.79 6.82 3.35
C ARG A 142 9.10 8.21 3.88
N LYS A 143 10.34 8.67 3.74
CA LYS A 143 10.77 10.00 4.17
C LYS A 143 10.04 11.10 3.40
N LEU A 144 10.03 11.05 2.07
CA LEU A 144 9.36 12.04 1.21
C LEU A 144 7.85 12.09 1.49
N PHE A 145 7.20 10.94 1.67
CA PHE A 145 5.79 10.88 2.03
C PHE A 145 5.55 11.52 3.41
N THR A 146 6.40 11.22 4.40
CA THR A 146 6.31 11.81 5.75
C THR A 146 6.48 13.33 5.71
N GLU A 147 7.45 13.83 4.95
CA GLU A 147 7.69 15.26 4.76
C GLU A 147 6.51 15.95 4.08
N TRP A 148 5.95 15.33 3.03
CA TRP A 148 4.79 15.86 2.33
C TRP A 148 3.53 15.89 3.20
N THR A 149 3.26 14.84 3.98
CA THR A 149 2.10 14.78 4.89
C THR A 149 2.17 15.83 6.02
N ALA A 150 3.36 16.34 6.34
CA ALA A 150 3.53 17.43 7.29
C ALA A 150 3.13 18.81 6.72
N THR A 151 2.96 18.95 5.40
CA THR A 151 2.60 20.21 4.76
C THR A 151 1.13 20.60 5.02
N PRO A 152 0.79 21.91 5.00
CA PRO A 152 -0.59 22.36 5.17
C PRO A 152 -1.54 21.79 4.11
N ALA A 153 -1.09 21.69 2.85
CA ALA A 153 -1.89 21.16 1.75
C ALA A 153 -2.28 19.70 1.96
N ALA A 154 -1.35 18.86 2.40
CA ALA A 154 -1.64 17.45 2.68
C ALA A 154 -2.57 17.28 3.89
N ARG A 155 -2.43 18.12 4.92
CA ARG A 155 -3.34 18.13 6.09
C ARG A 155 -4.77 18.50 5.70
N GLU A 156 -4.93 19.56 4.92
CA GLU A 156 -6.24 19.98 4.41
C GLU A 156 -6.88 18.88 3.55
N LEU A 157 -6.09 18.23 2.68
CA LEU A 157 -6.57 17.09 1.91
C LEU A 157 -7.02 15.94 2.82
N GLY A 158 -6.25 15.62 3.87
CA GLY A 158 -6.60 14.60 4.85
C GLY A 158 -7.91 14.88 5.58
N GLU A 159 -8.15 16.14 5.98
CA GLU A 159 -9.41 16.57 6.59
C GLU A 159 -10.60 16.40 5.64
N LYS A 160 -10.45 16.84 4.38
CA LYS A 160 -11.49 16.68 3.34
C LYS A 160 -11.81 15.21 3.09
N LEU A 161 -10.78 14.35 2.99
CA LEU A 161 -10.94 12.91 2.80
C LEU A 161 -11.68 12.27 3.99
N SER A 162 -11.34 12.66 5.21
CA SER A 162 -12.00 12.16 6.43
C SER A 162 -13.49 12.47 6.44
N ILE A 163 -13.87 13.72 6.11
CA ILE A 163 -15.27 14.14 6.02
C ILE A 163 -16.01 13.37 4.90
N SER A 164 -15.36 13.22 3.74
CA SER A 164 -15.94 12.53 2.58
C SER A 164 -16.22 11.05 2.88
N ILE A 165 -15.24 10.33 3.47
CA ILE A 165 -15.36 8.91 3.81
C ILE A 165 -16.46 8.70 4.86
N GLN A 166 -16.54 9.58 5.86
CA GLN A 166 -17.60 9.52 6.88
C GLN A 166 -18.99 9.81 6.29
N SER A 167 -19.08 10.72 5.32
CA SER A 167 -20.33 11.08 4.66
C SER A 167 -20.78 10.02 3.65
N GLY A 168 -19.84 9.32 2.98
CA GLY A 168 -20.12 8.20 2.08
C GLY A 168 -20.67 6.97 2.80
N ALA A 169 -20.26 6.73 4.06
CA ALA A 169 -20.79 5.65 4.89
C ALA A 169 -22.22 5.90 5.40
N ALA A 170 -22.76 7.12 5.27
CA ALA A 170 -24.05 7.52 5.82
C ALA A 170 -25.26 7.32 4.88
N THR A 171 -25.10 6.66 3.73
CA THR A 171 -26.24 6.37 2.82
C THR A 171 -26.67 4.91 2.94
N PRO A 172 -27.63 4.54 3.81
CA PRO A 172 -28.29 3.24 3.69
C PRO A 172 -29.04 3.18 2.36
N PRO A 173 -29.14 2.00 1.71
CA PRO A 173 -29.95 1.85 0.52
C PRO A 173 -31.38 2.25 0.88
N LYS A 174 -31.94 3.22 0.16
CA LYS A 174 -33.37 3.49 0.20
C LYS A 174 -34.05 2.22 -0.31
N THR A 175 -34.59 1.43 0.61
CA THR A 175 -35.56 0.38 0.32
C THR A 175 -36.80 1.07 -0.25
N THR A 176 -36.84 1.26 -1.56
CA THR A 176 -38.08 1.63 -2.24
C THR A 176 -38.81 0.34 -2.57
N VAL A 177 -39.67 -0.09 -1.63
CA VAL A 177 -40.81 -0.93 -1.95
C VAL A 177 -41.93 0.00 -2.41
N GLN A 178 -42.30 -0.08 -3.69
CA GLN A 178 -43.65 0.15 -4.18
C GLN A 178 -43.94 -0.86 -5.28
#